data_AF-A0A7S0QKP8-F1
#
_entry.id   AF-A0A7S0QKP8-F1
#
_cell.length_a   1.000
_cell.length_b   1.000
_cell.length_c   1.000
_cell.angle_alpha   90.00
_cell.angle_beta   90.00
_cell.angle_gamma   90.00
#
_symmetry.space_group_name_H-M   'P 1'
#
loop_
_entity.id
_entity.type
_entity.pdbx_description
1 polymer ?
#
loop_
_entity_poly.entity_id
_entity_poly.type
_entity_poly.pdbx_seq_one_letter_code
_entity_poly.pdbx_strand_id
1 'polypeptide(L)'
;FFGAAAAVAAVVPLFGDAGPFLAANMALKLAVNGAFCLLFLFGVELFPTTHRASGVALCSSVARVAGICAPLTLAYTLTSSVTLTYEVVAGVLLGGLVATLAVPYDTDHKPLPSFASDALPHATGRSRPASSDPERRPLLP
;
A
#
# COMPACT_ATOMS: atom_id res chain seq x y z
N PHE A 1 -11.49 4.81 0.33
CA PHE A 1 -10.43 5.58 1.02
C PHE A 1 -9.66 6.49 0.06
N PHE A 2 -8.98 5.94 -0.97
CA PHE A 2 -8.26 6.72 -1.98
C PHE A 2 -9.14 7.73 -2.75
N GLY A 3 -10.39 7.37 -3.08
CA GLY A 3 -11.33 8.31 -3.73
C GLY A 3 -11.72 9.51 -2.86
N ALA A 4 -11.88 9.33 -1.55
CA ALA A 4 -12.16 10.44 -0.63
C ALA A 4 -10.94 11.37 -0.49
N ALA A 5 -9.73 10.80 -0.44
CA ALA A 5 -8.50 11.60 -0.42
C ALA A 5 -8.31 12.41 -1.71
N ALA A 6 -8.62 11.82 -2.88
CA ALA A 6 -8.57 12.51 -4.16
C ALA A 6 -9.59 13.65 -4.25
N ALA A 7 -10.81 13.44 -3.76
CA ALA A 7 -11.82 14.49 -3.69
C ALA A 7 -11.38 15.66 -2.78
N VAL A 8 -10.81 15.36 -1.60
CA VAL A 8 -10.27 16.40 -0.70
C VAL A 8 -9.14 17.18 -1.37
N ALA A 9 -8.22 16.50 -2.07
CA ALA A 9 -7.14 17.15 -2.80
C ALA A 9 -7.64 18.11 -3.89
N ALA A 10 -8.72 17.76 -4.60
CA ALA A 10 -9.32 18.61 -5.63
C ALA A 10 -10.06 19.84 -5.07
N VAL A 11 -10.55 19.77 -3.82
CA VAL A 11 -11.28 20.88 -3.18
C VAL A 11 -10.31 21.85 -2.47
N VAL A 12 -9.11 21.43 -2.08
CA VAL A 12 -8.11 22.30 -1.40
C VAL A 12 -7.81 23.62 -2.13
N PRO A 13 -7.60 23.67 -3.46
CA PRO A 13 -7.29 24.94 -4.15
C PRO A 13 -8.48 25.90 -4.27
N LEU A 14 -9.71 25.48 -3.93
CA LEU A 14 -10.90 26.35 -3.93
C LEU A 14 -11.03 27.19 -2.66
N PHE A 15 -10.33 26.83 -1.57
CA PHE A 15 -10.40 27.59 -0.32
C PHE A 15 -9.40 28.75 -0.32
N GLY A 16 -9.91 29.98 -0.31
CA GLY A 16 -9.12 31.20 -0.13
C GLY A 16 -8.76 31.51 1.34
N ASP A 17 -9.44 30.87 2.30
CA ASP A 17 -9.27 31.11 3.73
C ASP A 17 -8.26 30.15 4.38
N ALA A 18 -7.40 30.68 5.26
CA ALA A 18 -6.30 29.93 5.87
C ALA A 18 -6.74 28.76 6.78
N GLY A 19 -7.88 28.89 7.46
CA GLY A 19 -8.45 27.87 8.35
C GLY A 19 -8.82 26.57 7.64
N PRO A 20 -9.78 26.59 6.68
CA PRO A 20 -10.18 25.40 5.94
C PRO A 20 -9.05 24.83 5.08
N PHE A 21 -8.17 25.69 4.55
CA PHE A 21 -6.98 25.23 3.81
C PHE A 21 -6.07 24.34 4.68
N LEU A 22 -5.78 24.73 5.92
CA LEU A 22 -4.96 23.94 6.82
C LEU A 22 -5.66 22.63 7.21
N ALA A 23 -6.95 22.69 7.55
CA ALA A 23 -7.74 21.51 7.92
C ALA A 23 -7.79 20.48 6.80
N ALA A 24 -8.01 20.91 5.55
CA ALA A 24 -8.02 20.03 4.38
C ALA A 24 -6.66 19.37 4.14
N ASN A 25 -5.56 20.11 4.28
CA ASN A 25 -4.22 19.56 4.17
C ASN A 25 -3.91 18.52 5.27
N MET A 26 -4.38 18.74 6.51
CA MET A 26 -4.24 17.76 7.59
C MET A 26 -5.06 16.50 7.34
N ALA A 27 -6.30 16.64 6.86
CA ALA A 27 -7.14 15.50 6.49
C ALA A 27 -6.51 14.68 5.35
N LEU A 28 -5.94 15.35 4.34
CA LEU A 28 -5.22 14.70 3.25
C LEU A 28 -4.01 13.90 3.76
N LYS A 29 -3.19 14.49 4.65
CA LYS A 29 -2.06 13.81 5.28
C LYS A 29 -2.49 12.59 6.10
N LEU A 30 -3.55 12.73 6.90
CA LEU A 30 -4.10 11.64 7.68
C LEU A 30 -4.58 10.50 6.77
N ALA A 31 -5.26 10.84 5.67
CA ALA A 31 -5.69 9.85 4.71
C ALA A 31 -4.48 9.09 4.17
N VAL A 32 -3.52 9.76 3.54
CA VAL A 32 -2.34 9.10 2.96
C VAL A 32 -1.61 8.19 3.97
N ASN A 33 -1.43 8.66 5.21
CA ASN A 33 -0.81 7.85 6.27
C ASN A 33 -1.65 6.63 6.68
N GLY A 34 -2.97 6.78 6.77
CA GLY A 34 -3.88 5.68 7.07
C GLY A 34 -3.85 4.59 5.98
N ALA A 35 -3.87 4.98 4.70
CA ALA A 35 -3.71 4.04 3.59
C ALA A 35 -2.38 3.30 3.63
N PHE A 36 -1.29 4.02 3.94
CA PHE A 36 0.04 3.43 4.08
C PHE A 36 0.09 2.39 5.22
N CYS A 37 -0.50 2.70 6.37
CA CYS A 37 -0.58 1.78 7.50
C CYS A 37 -1.38 0.51 7.16
N LEU A 38 -2.53 0.67 6.48
CA LEU A 38 -3.34 -0.47 6.02
C LEU A 38 -2.59 -1.35 5.03
N LEU A 39 -1.84 -0.78 4.08
CA LEU A 39 -1.00 -1.53 3.13
C LEU A 39 0.06 -2.38 3.84
N PHE A 40 0.71 -1.81 4.85
CA PHE A 40 1.68 -2.54 5.67
C PHE A 40 1.02 -3.68 6.46
N LEU A 41 -0.14 -3.41 7.07
CA LEU A 41 -0.88 -4.42 7.81
C LEU A 41 -1.34 -5.56 6.90
N PHE A 42 -1.82 -5.22 5.72
CA PHE A 42 -2.25 -6.20 4.72
C PHE A 42 -1.11 -7.11 4.28
N GLY A 43 0.09 -6.56 4.10
CA GLY A 43 1.29 -7.35 3.81
C GLY A 43 1.65 -8.34 4.91
N VAL A 44 1.33 -8.06 6.17
CA VAL A 44 1.60 -9.01 7.27
C VAL A 44 0.52 -10.08 7.43
N GLU A 45 -0.71 -9.80 6.98
CA GLU A 45 -1.84 -10.73 7.00
C GLU A 45 -1.81 -11.70 5.82
N LEU A 46 -1.36 -11.23 4.64
CA LEU A 46 -1.41 -12.01 3.40
C LEU A 46 -0.22 -12.95 3.20
N PHE A 47 0.91 -12.70 3.87
CA PHE A 47 2.14 -13.47 3.66
C PHE A 47 2.51 -14.31 4.90
N PRO A 48 2.92 -15.58 4.72
CA PRO A 48 3.45 -16.40 5.81
C PRO A 48 4.74 -15.79 6.37
N THR A 49 5.08 -16.14 7.62
CA THR A 49 6.15 -15.51 8.42
C THR A 49 7.50 -15.39 7.72
N THR A 50 7.82 -16.30 6.81
CA THR A 50 9.06 -16.30 6.01
C THR A 50 9.14 -15.18 4.97
N HIS A 51 8.00 -14.68 4.46
CA HIS A 51 7.94 -13.70 3.36
C HIS A 51 7.40 -12.33 3.82
N ARG A 52 6.94 -12.25 5.08
CA ARG A 52 6.44 -11.01 5.70
C ARG A 52 7.46 -9.86 5.61
N ALA A 53 8.73 -10.14 5.90
CA ALA A 53 9.81 -9.15 5.85
C ALA A 53 10.02 -8.58 4.43
N SER A 54 9.91 -9.42 3.40
CA SER A 54 10.07 -9.02 2.01
C SER A 54 8.92 -8.10 1.55
N GLY A 55 7.67 -8.39 1.93
CA GLY A 55 6.52 -7.54 1.60
C GLY A 55 6.65 -6.14 2.21
N VAL A 56 7.05 -6.06 3.49
CA VAL A 56 7.31 -4.79 4.19
C VAL A 56 8.47 -4.02 3.55
N ALA A 57 9.55 -4.71 3.17
CA ALA A 57 10.70 -4.10 2.51
C ALA A 57 10.34 -3.51 1.14
N LEU A 58 9.53 -4.22 0.34
CA LEU A 58 9.05 -3.73 -0.96
C LEU A 58 8.20 -2.46 -0.80
N CYS A 59 7.27 -2.45 0.16
CA CYS A 59 6.45 -1.27 0.42
C CYS A 59 7.31 -0.07 0.85
N SER A 60 8.30 -0.31 1.72
CA SER A 60 9.23 0.75 2.16
C SER A 60 10.11 1.28 1.02
N SER A 61 10.61 0.41 0.14
CA SER A 61 11.40 0.83 -1.04
C SER A 61 10.59 1.72 -1.97
N VAL A 62 9.33 1.36 -2.26
CA VAL A 62 8.43 2.17 -3.08
C VAL A 62 8.15 3.52 -2.41
N ALA A 63 7.95 3.54 -1.09
CA ALA A 63 7.74 4.79 -0.34
C ALA A 63 8.93 5.75 -0.45
N ARG A 64 10.17 5.23 -0.44
CA ARG A 64 11.38 6.05 -0.65
C ARG A 64 11.45 6.63 -2.05
N VAL A 65 11.13 5.84 -3.08
CA VAL A 65 11.06 6.33 -4.46
C VAL A 65 10.01 7.43 -4.59
N ALA A 66 8.83 7.23 -4.02
CA ALA A 66 7.78 8.25 -3.97
C ALA A 66 8.25 9.52 -3.24
N GLY A 67 9.03 9.38 -2.16
CA GLY A 67 9.63 10.49 -1.42
C GLY A 67 10.68 11.27 -2.22
N ILE A 68 11.41 10.64 -3.15
CA ILE A 68 12.34 11.32 -4.07
C ILE A 68 11.57 12.04 -5.18
N CYS A 69 10.51 11.42 -5.70
CA CYS A 69 9.68 12.01 -6.75
C CYS A 69 8.88 13.22 -6.23
N ALA A 70 8.42 13.21 -4.97
CA ALA A 70 7.61 14.27 -4.38
C ALA A 70 8.19 15.70 -4.52
N PRO A 71 9.43 15.99 -4.08
CA PRO A 71 10.01 17.32 -4.23
C PRO A 71 10.31 17.69 -5.68
N LEU A 72 10.61 16.71 -6.55
CA LEU A 72 10.84 16.96 -7.98
C LEU A 72 9.55 17.46 -8.65
N THR A 73 8.44 16.73 -8.45
CA THR A 73 7.14 17.12 -8.99
C THR A 73 6.68 18.47 -8.43
N LEU A 74 6.92 18.71 -7.14
CA LEU A 74 6.60 19.99 -6.51
C LEU A 74 7.41 21.14 -7.11
N ALA A 75 8.73 20.99 -7.27
CA ALA A 75 9.60 22.03 -7.82
C ALA A 75 9.20 22.44 -9.25
N TYR A 76 8.80 21.46 -10.08
CA TYR A 76 8.32 21.73 -11.44
C TYR A 76 6.94 22.37 -11.48
N THR A 77 6.05 22.01 -10.57
CA THR A 77 4.64 22.42 -10.64
C THR A 77 4.38 23.75 -9.93
N LEU A 78 5.12 24.03 -8.85
CA LEU A 78 4.96 25.25 -8.06
C LEU A 78 5.34 26.52 -8.84
N THR A 79 6.22 26.41 -9.84
CA THR A 79 6.62 27.52 -10.72
C THR A 79 5.54 27.89 -11.74
N SER A 80 4.60 26.97 -12.03
CA SER A 80 3.50 27.21 -12.96
C SER A 80 2.23 27.62 -12.23
N SER A 81 1.72 26.77 -11.33
CA SER A 81 0.55 27.08 -10.50
C SER A 81 0.37 26.09 -9.34
N VAL A 82 -0.13 26.61 -8.21
CA VAL A 82 -0.41 25.81 -7.02
C VAL A 82 -1.54 24.80 -7.28
N THR A 83 -2.56 25.19 -8.05
CA THR A 83 -3.70 24.33 -8.40
C THR A 83 -3.26 23.06 -9.15
N LEU A 84 -2.34 23.18 -10.10
CA LEU A 84 -1.83 22.04 -10.88
C LEU A 84 -1.10 21.03 -9.97
N THR A 85 -0.46 21.50 -8.89
CA THR A 85 0.20 20.62 -7.92
C THR A 85 -0.82 19.72 -7.23
N TYR A 86 -1.96 20.29 -6.82
CA TYR A 86 -3.04 19.53 -6.18
C TYR A 86 -3.73 18.57 -7.15
N GLU A 87 -3.88 18.93 -8.43
CA GLU A 87 -4.43 18.04 -9.46
C GLU A 87 -3.52 16.83 -9.71
N VAL A 88 -2.19 17.03 -9.76
CA VAL A 88 -1.24 15.92 -9.89
C VAL A 88 -1.32 14.97 -8.69
N VAL A 89 -1.42 15.50 -7.47
CA VAL A 89 -1.59 14.69 -6.26
C VAL A 89 -2.92 13.92 -6.30
N ALA A 90 -4.02 14.57 -6.71
CA ALA A 90 -5.31 13.91 -6.89
C ALA A 90 -5.24 12.79 -7.95
N GLY A 91 -4.52 13.01 -9.06
CA GLY A 91 -4.29 12.03 -10.11
C GLY A 91 -3.53 10.79 -9.62
N VAL A 92 -2.47 10.98 -8.81
CA VAL A 92 -1.74 9.86 -8.20
C VAL A 92 -2.62 9.07 -7.23
N LEU A 93 -3.46 9.75 -6.45
CA LEU A 93 -4.41 9.09 -5.53
C LEU A 93 -5.51 8.32 -6.29
N LEU A 94 -5.99 8.85 -7.41
CA LEU A 94 -6.89 8.13 -8.32
C LEU A 94 -6.21 6.91 -8.94
N GLY A 95 -4.94 7.03 -9.36
CA GLY A 95 -4.15 5.89 -9.82
C GLY A 95 -4.05 4.80 -8.74
N GLY A 96 -3.83 5.21 -7.48
CA GLY A 96 -3.89 4.31 -6.33
C GLY A 96 -5.25 3.66 -6.13
N LEU A 97 -6.35 4.40 -6.29
CA LEU A 97 -7.71 3.85 -6.26
C LEU A 97 -7.91 2.79 -7.35
N VAL A 98 -7.55 3.10 -8.60
CA VAL A 98 -7.66 2.17 -9.72
C VAL A 98 -6.80 0.93 -9.47
N ALA A 99 -5.57 1.10 -8.97
CA ALA A 99 -4.73 -0.03 -8.60
C ALA A 99 -5.38 -0.90 -7.52
N THR A 100 -5.98 -0.31 -6.48
CA THR A 100 -6.71 -1.09 -5.47
C THR A 100 -7.95 -1.79 -5.99
N LEU A 101 -8.66 -1.21 -6.98
CA LEU A 101 -9.79 -1.86 -7.63
C LEU A 101 -9.34 -2.95 -8.61
N ALA A 102 -8.17 -2.79 -9.22
CA ALA A 102 -7.57 -3.73 -10.16
C ALA A 102 -6.92 -4.93 -9.47
N VAL A 103 -6.71 -4.88 -8.15
CA VAL A 103 -6.41 -6.08 -7.36
C VAL A 103 -7.74 -6.79 -7.14
N PRO A 104 -8.01 -7.92 -7.82
CA PRO A 104 -9.21 -8.72 -7.57
C PRO A 104 -9.00 -9.41 -6.22
N TYR A 105 -9.34 -8.72 -5.14
CA TYR A 105 -9.26 -9.29 -3.81
C TYR A 105 -10.58 -9.97 -3.47
N ASP A 106 -10.73 -11.17 -3.99
CA ASP A 106 -11.72 -12.13 -3.53
C ASP A 106 -11.00 -13.10 -2.57
N THR A 107 -10.97 -12.76 -1.28
CA THR A 107 -10.65 -13.76 -0.23
C THR A 107 -11.85 -14.66 -0.02
N ASP A 108 -12.11 -15.49 -1.02
CA ASP A 108 -13.08 -16.55 -0.93
C ASP A 108 -12.50 -17.66 -0.04
N HIS A 109 -12.73 -17.52 1.28
CA HIS A 109 -12.68 -18.52 2.37
C HIS A 109 -11.55 -19.57 2.41
N LYS A 110 -10.44 -19.40 1.68
CA LYS A 110 -9.32 -20.34 1.68
C LYS A 110 -8.34 -19.98 2.80
N PRO A 111 -8.10 -20.89 3.77
CA PRO A 111 -7.10 -20.65 4.81
C PRO A 111 -5.73 -20.48 4.16
N LEU A 112 -5.02 -19.42 4.52
CA LEU A 112 -3.67 -19.19 4.00
C LEU A 112 -2.76 -20.35 4.46
N PRO A 113 -2.05 -21.01 3.53
CA PRO A 113 -1.07 -22.02 3.87
C PRO A 113 0.00 -21.39 4.77
N SER A 114 0.28 -22.02 5.91
CA SER A 114 1.24 -21.53 6.91
C SER A 114 2.68 -21.49 6.40
N PHE A 115 2.96 -22.14 5.25
CA PHE A 115 4.26 -22.12 4.59
C PHE A 115 4.11 -21.98 3.05
N ALA A 116 5.04 -21.27 2.41
CA ALA A 116 5.13 -21.20 0.94
C ALA A 116 5.35 -22.58 0.29
N SER A 117 5.96 -23.52 1.04
CA SER A 117 6.10 -24.93 0.65
C SER A 117 4.77 -25.68 0.57
N ASP A 118 3.75 -25.22 1.28
CA ASP A 118 2.42 -25.86 1.34
C ASP A 118 1.48 -25.35 0.23
N ALA A 119 1.84 -24.26 -0.47
CA ALA A 119 1.15 -23.78 -1.67
C ALA A 119 1.65 -24.46 -2.96
N LEU A 120 2.88 -24.98 -2.95
CA LEU A 120 3.51 -25.69 -4.08
C LEU A 120 3.08 -27.15 -4.36
N PRO A 121 2.27 -27.88 -3.54
CA PRO A 121 1.82 -29.24 -3.89
C PRO A 121 0.73 -29.30 -4.97
N HIS A 122 -0.03 -28.22 -5.20
CA HIS A 122 -1.20 -28.26 -6.10
C HIS A 122 -0.90 -27.92 -7.57
N ALA A 123 0.24 -27.31 -7.88
CA ALA A 123 0.65 -27.06 -9.28
C ALA A 123 1.49 -28.21 -9.87
N THR A 124 2.09 -29.05 -9.02
CA THR A 124 2.92 -30.17 -9.45
C THR A 124 2.44 -31.39 -8.67
N GLY A 125 1.72 -32.30 -9.32
CA GLY A 125 1.15 -33.53 -8.74
C GLY A 125 2.21 -34.51 -8.21
N ARG A 126 3.00 -34.09 -7.22
CA ARG A 126 4.00 -34.88 -6.53
C ARG A 126 3.75 -34.77 -5.03
N SER A 127 2.90 -35.67 -4.54
CA SER A 127 2.79 -36.02 -3.14
C SER A 127 4.17 -36.47 -2.64
N ARG A 128 4.91 -35.60 -1.96
CA ARG A 128 6.09 -35.98 -1.18
C ARG A 128 5.62 -36.33 0.23
N PRO A 129 5.86 -37.56 0.74
CA PRO A 129 5.42 -37.95 2.07
C PRO A 129 6.12 -37.13 3.15
N ALA A 130 5.34 -36.71 4.15
CA ALA A 130 5.63 -35.69 5.15
C ALA A 130 6.59 -36.13 6.28
N SER A 131 7.66 -36.87 6.01
CA SER A 131 8.44 -37.52 7.08
C SER A 131 9.96 -37.39 7.03
N SER A 132 10.55 -36.40 6.35
CA SER A 132 12.03 -36.32 6.28
C SER A 132 12.64 -34.92 6.37
N ASP A 133 12.07 -34.04 7.20
CA ASP A 133 12.76 -32.78 7.53
C ASP A 133 13.07 -32.70 9.05
N PRO A 134 14.34 -32.91 9.46
CA PRO A 134 14.75 -32.93 10.86
C PRO A 134 14.74 -31.56 11.55
N GLU A 135 14.45 -30.47 10.83
CA GLU A 135 14.50 -29.09 11.36
C GLU A 135 13.16 -28.59 11.93
N ARG A 136 12.16 -29.46 12.02
CA ARG A 136 10.85 -29.17 12.64
C ARG A 136 10.92 -29.25 14.18
N ARG A 137 11.82 -28.48 14.80
CA ARG A 137 11.80 -28.27 16.25
C ARG A 137 11.06 -26.96 16.56
N PRO A 138 9.98 -26.99 17.35
CA PRO A 138 9.38 -25.76 17.83
C PRO A 138 10.38 -25.06 18.75
N LEU A 139 10.85 -23.87 18.35
CA LEU A 139 11.52 -22.95 19.25
C LEU A 139 10.45 -22.26 20.10
N LEU A 140 10.00 -22.94 21.15
CA LEU A 140 9.34 -22.35 22.31
C LEU A 140 10.19 -22.71 23.53
N PRO A 141 10.33 -21.78 24.48
CA PRO A 141 9.39 -21.68 25.57
C PRO A 141 8.26 -20.67 25.34
#